data_AF-A0A357FY56-F1
#
_entry.id   AF-A0A357FY56-F1
#
_cell.length_a   1.000
_cell.length_b   1.000
_cell.length_c   1.000
_cell.angle_alpha   90.00
_cell.angle_beta   90.00
_cell.angle_gamma   90.00
#
_symmetry.space_group_name_H-M   'P 1'
#
loop_
_entity.id
_entity.type
_entity.pdbx_description
1 polymer ?
#
loop_
_entity_poly.entity_id
_entity_poly.type
_entity_poly.pdbx_seq_one_letter_code
_entity_poly.pdbx_strand_id
1 'polypeptide(L)'
;MAKTKKKDIYKNLTQLGGKTALPESPEKAVIERVPNPQIGVNYNVRFAAPEFTSICPITGQPDFAHLVIDYVPGKWLVESKSLKLFLGSFRNHGAFHEDCTVSIARRLAREIKPQWLRIGGYWYPRGGIPIDVFYQTGKPPQDVWIPDQGVAPYRGRG
;
A
#
# COMPACT_ATOMS: atom_id res chain seq x y z
N MET A 1 -31.04 9.68 -26.30
CA MET A 1 -30.18 8.91 -25.37
C MET A 1 -28.97 9.74 -25.01
N ALA A 2 -28.88 10.21 -23.77
CA ALA A 2 -27.83 11.13 -23.33
C ALA A 2 -26.48 10.40 -23.28
N LYS A 3 -25.52 10.87 -24.09
CA LYS A 3 -24.10 10.51 -23.98
C LYS A 3 -23.58 11.12 -22.67
N THR A 4 -23.50 10.34 -21.61
CA THR A 4 -22.84 10.75 -20.37
C THR A 4 -21.38 11.07 -20.71
N LYS A 5 -20.99 12.35 -20.66
CA LYS A 5 -19.59 12.77 -20.78
C LYS A 5 -18.78 11.97 -19.76
N LYS A 6 -17.90 11.05 -20.20
CA LYS A 6 -16.88 10.43 -19.35
C LYS A 6 -16.08 11.59 -18.74
N LYS A 7 -16.39 11.94 -17.49
CA LYS A 7 -15.60 12.92 -16.74
C LYS A 7 -14.23 12.28 -16.58
N ASP A 8 -13.19 12.92 -17.09
CA ASP A 8 -11.83 12.42 -16.96
C ASP A 8 -11.47 12.36 -15.47
N ILE A 9 -11.54 11.17 -14.89
CA ILE A 9 -11.32 10.92 -13.46
C ILE A 9 -9.86 11.19 -13.06
N TYR A 10 -8.98 11.38 -14.04
CA TYR A 10 -7.55 11.61 -13.88
C TYR A 10 -7.17 13.10 -13.93
N LYS A 11 -8.13 14.00 -14.20
CA LYS A 11 -7.86 15.44 -14.44
C LYS A 11 -7.08 16.15 -13.32
N ASN A 12 -7.16 15.66 -12.09
CA ASN A 12 -6.52 16.27 -10.92
C ASN A 12 -5.25 15.53 -10.46
N LEU A 13 -4.81 14.51 -11.21
CA LEU A 13 -3.57 13.81 -10.90
C LEU A 13 -2.38 14.65 -11.37
N THR A 14 -1.48 14.94 -10.44
CA THR A 14 -0.26 15.71 -10.70
C THR A 14 0.92 14.79 -10.99
N GLN A 15 0.84 13.52 -10.56
CA GLN A 15 1.93 12.57 -10.72
C GLN A 15 1.76 11.69 -11.96
N LEU A 16 0.54 11.43 -12.45
CA LEU A 16 0.34 10.54 -13.61
C LEU A 16 0.77 11.16 -14.95
N GLY A 17 1.34 10.36 -15.87
CA GLY A 17 1.65 10.78 -17.24
C GLY A 17 2.96 11.57 -17.46
N GLY A 18 3.63 12.02 -16.39
CA GLY A 18 4.92 12.75 -16.47
C GLY A 18 6.10 12.05 -15.80
N LYS A 19 7.29 12.66 -15.86
CA LYS A 19 8.42 12.31 -14.98
C LYS A 19 8.16 12.90 -13.60
N THR A 20 8.25 12.08 -12.56
CA THR A 20 8.08 12.51 -11.16
C THR A 20 9.28 11.99 -10.39
N ALA A 21 9.94 12.87 -9.63
CA ALA A 21 11.06 12.48 -8.77
C ALA A 21 10.55 11.61 -7.62
N LEU A 22 11.43 10.76 -7.09
CA LEU A 22 11.15 10.02 -5.87
C LEU A 22 11.11 11.00 -4.68
N PRO A 23 10.09 10.96 -3.81
CA PRO A 23 10.08 11.80 -2.62
C PRO A 23 11.24 11.44 -1.69
N GLU A 24 11.79 12.46 -1.00
CA GLU A 24 12.92 12.27 -0.08
C GLU A 24 12.54 11.47 1.18
N SER A 25 11.26 11.49 1.55
CA SER A 25 10.76 10.76 2.73
C SER A 25 9.27 10.45 2.61
N PRO A 26 8.77 9.48 3.41
CA PRO A 26 7.34 9.12 3.48
C PRO A 26 6.41 10.29 3.84
N GLU A 27 6.89 11.23 4.64
CA GLU A 27 6.13 12.42 5.06
C GLU A 27 5.91 13.39 3.90
N LYS A 28 6.92 13.52 3.02
CA LYS A 28 6.89 14.40 1.83
C LYS A 28 6.21 13.75 0.63
N ALA A 29 5.98 12.44 0.66
CA ALA A 29 5.29 11.74 -0.42
C ALA A 29 3.81 12.15 -0.52
N VAL A 30 3.35 12.29 -1.75
CA VAL A 30 1.94 12.62 -2.05
C VAL A 30 1.23 11.36 -2.50
N ILE A 31 0.18 10.97 -1.79
CA ILE A 31 -0.74 9.92 -2.22
C ILE A 31 -1.89 10.58 -2.96
N GLU A 32 -2.08 10.18 -4.21
CA GLU A 32 -3.21 10.60 -5.02
C GLU A 32 -4.30 9.55 -5.01
N ARG A 33 -5.51 10.00 -5.29
CA ARG A 33 -6.69 9.14 -5.30
C ARG A 33 -7.60 9.53 -6.45
N VAL A 34 -8.28 8.54 -7.01
CA VAL A 34 -9.27 8.73 -8.07
C VAL A 34 -10.66 8.33 -7.56
N PRO A 35 -11.75 8.95 -8.07
CA PRO A 35 -13.11 8.52 -7.75
C PRO A 35 -13.29 7.03 -8.02
N ASN A 36 -13.91 6.31 -7.09
CA ASN A 36 -14.36 4.94 -7.31
C ASN A 36 -15.46 4.96 -8.40
N PRO A 37 -15.29 4.28 -9.54
CA PRO A 37 -16.30 4.25 -10.59
C PRO A 37 -17.49 3.31 -10.28
N GLN A 38 -17.34 2.38 -9.33
CA GLN A 38 -18.33 1.38 -8.94
C GLN A 38 -18.86 1.66 -7.53
N ILE A 39 -19.32 2.90 -7.28
CA ILE A 39 -19.90 3.28 -5.97
C ILE A 39 -21.15 2.44 -5.70
N GLY A 40 -21.24 1.90 -4.48
CA GLY A 40 -22.35 1.06 -4.03
C GLY A 40 -22.12 -0.44 -4.21
N VAL A 41 -21.01 -0.84 -4.85
CA VAL A 41 -20.57 -2.24 -4.92
C VAL A 41 -19.35 -2.42 -4.02
N ASN A 42 -19.41 -3.40 -3.11
CA ASN A 42 -18.27 -3.75 -2.28
C ASN A 42 -17.37 -4.75 -3.04
N TYR A 43 -16.10 -4.41 -3.21
CA TYR A 43 -15.11 -5.25 -3.89
C TYR A 43 -13.73 -5.07 -3.27
N ASN A 44 -12.89 -6.12 -3.31
CA ASN A 44 -11.52 -6.03 -2.82
C ASN A 44 -10.57 -5.54 -3.93
N VAL A 45 -9.70 -4.60 -3.59
CA VAL A 45 -8.55 -4.20 -4.41
C VAL A 45 -7.28 -4.64 -3.70
N ARG A 46 -6.39 -5.32 -4.43
CA ARG A 46 -5.07 -5.74 -3.93
C ARG A 46 -3.94 -5.02 -4.65
N PHE A 47 -2.99 -4.51 -3.87
CA PHE A 47 -1.64 -4.19 -4.34
C PHE A 47 -0.65 -5.19 -3.75
N ALA A 48 0.11 -5.85 -4.61
CA ALA A 48 1.28 -6.64 -4.22
C ALA A 48 2.53 -5.82 -4.60
N ALA A 49 3.33 -5.46 -3.60
CA ALA A 49 4.55 -4.68 -3.76
C ALA A 49 5.75 -5.53 -3.28
N PRO A 50 6.30 -6.40 -4.16
CA PRO A 50 7.43 -7.27 -3.84
C PRO A 50 8.78 -6.53 -3.75
N GLU A 51 8.82 -5.26 -4.12
CA GLU A 51 10.04 -4.44 -4.25
C GLU A 51 10.21 -3.45 -3.08
N PHE A 52 9.52 -3.67 -1.95
CA PHE A 52 9.59 -2.73 -0.83
C PHE A 52 10.93 -2.82 -0.10
N THR A 53 11.50 -1.67 0.27
CA THR A 53 12.73 -1.60 1.07
C THR A 53 12.78 -0.33 1.91
N SER A 54 13.41 -0.44 3.08
CA SER A 54 13.70 0.65 4.00
C SER A 54 15.06 0.45 4.68
N ILE A 55 15.49 1.40 5.52
CA ILE A 55 16.74 1.28 6.28
C ILE A 55 16.43 0.91 7.74
N CYS A 56 17.20 -0.03 8.29
CA CYS A 56 17.19 -0.30 9.72
C CYS A 56 17.76 0.91 10.48
N PRO A 57 17.01 1.55 11.39
CA PRO A 57 17.45 2.79 12.05
C PRO A 57 18.67 2.60 12.96
N ILE A 58 18.96 1.36 13.38
CA ILE A 58 20.08 1.05 14.29
C ILE A 58 21.36 0.72 13.51
N THR A 59 21.26 -0.11 12.48
CA THR A 59 22.44 -0.66 11.78
C THR A 59 22.75 0.05 10.47
N GLY A 60 21.80 0.83 9.93
CA GLY A 60 21.92 1.43 8.60
C GLY A 60 21.80 0.44 7.45
N GLN A 61 21.54 -0.85 7.71
CA GLN A 61 21.41 -1.87 6.67
C GLN A 61 20.03 -1.80 6.00
N PRO A 62 19.94 -2.09 4.68
CA PRO A 62 18.67 -2.08 3.97
C PRO A 62 17.86 -3.35 4.25
N ASP A 63 16.65 -3.18 4.76
CA ASP A 63 15.65 -4.23 4.95
C ASP A 63 14.73 -4.31 3.73
N PHE A 64 14.22 -5.51 3.43
CA PHE A 64 13.38 -5.78 2.27
C PHE A 64 12.10 -6.50 2.71
N ALA A 65 11.00 -6.22 2.02
CA ALA A 65 9.73 -6.88 2.28
C ALA A 65 8.90 -7.06 1.00
N HIS A 66 8.03 -8.07 1.04
CA HIS A 66 6.86 -8.12 0.17
C HIS A 66 5.69 -7.51 0.93
N LEU A 67 5.14 -6.38 0.46
CA LEU A 67 3.92 -5.81 1.04
C LEU A 67 2.69 -6.26 0.26
N VAL A 68 1.69 -6.80 0.94
CA VAL A 68 0.36 -7.09 0.38
C VAL A 68 -0.66 -6.19 1.03
N ILE A 69 -1.25 -5.28 0.26
CA ILE A 69 -2.26 -4.33 0.73
C ILE A 69 -3.59 -4.70 0.08
N ASP A 70 -4.58 -5.04 0.90
CA ASP A 70 -5.96 -5.27 0.47
C ASP A 70 -6.84 -4.17 1.04
N TYR A 71 -7.78 -3.64 0.25
CA TYR A 71 -8.77 -2.72 0.76
C TYR A 71 -10.10 -2.81 0.01
N VAL A 72 -11.18 -2.54 0.74
CA VAL A 72 -12.51 -2.34 0.18
C VAL A 72 -12.75 -0.83 0.07
N PRO A 73 -12.87 -0.29 -1.15
CA PRO A 73 -12.92 1.15 -1.36
C PRO A 73 -14.22 1.76 -0.85
N GLY A 74 -14.12 2.98 -0.34
CA GLY A 74 -15.27 3.86 -0.20
C GLY A 74 -15.48 4.65 -1.49
N LYS A 75 -15.41 5.99 -1.38
CA LYS A 75 -15.55 6.90 -2.53
C LYS A 75 -14.29 6.99 -3.41
N TRP A 76 -13.16 6.48 -2.92
CA TRP A 76 -11.84 6.72 -3.52
C TRP A 76 -11.05 5.42 -3.71
N LEU A 77 -10.29 5.38 -4.79
CA LEU A 77 -9.24 4.40 -5.06
C LEU A 77 -7.88 5.06 -4.93
N VAL A 78 -6.89 4.30 -4.44
CA VAL A 78 -5.50 4.76 -4.47
C VAL A 78 -5.01 4.80 -5.91
N GLU A 79 -4.36 5.88 -6.33
CA GLU A 79 -3.69 5.94 -7.63
C GLU A 79 -2.34 5.21 -7.55
N SER A 80 -2.14 4.21 -8.41
CA SER A 80 -1.01 3.27 -8.35
C SER A 80 0.38 3.91 -8.45
N LYS A 81 0.58 4.96 -9.26
CA LYS A 81 1.87 5.62 -9.38
C LYS A 81 2.23 6.38 -8.11
N SER A 82 1.27 7.07 -7.50
CA SER A 82 1.44 7.76 -6.22
C SER A 82 1.73 6.78 -5.09
N LEU A 83 1.10 5.60 -5.09
CA LEU A 83 1.44 4.51 -4.16
C LEU A 83 2.88 4.04 -4.36
N LYS A 84 3.30 3.81 -5.61
CA LYS A 84 4.68 3.43 -5.93
C LYS A 84 5.68 4.48 -5.41
N LEU A 85 5.40 5.76 -5.62
CA LEU A 85 6.27 6.85 -5.16
C LEU A 85 6.29 6.97 -3.63
N PHE A 86 5.14 6.77 -2.97
CA PHE A 86 5.06 6.69 -1.53
C PHE A 86 5.86 5.52 -0.97
N LEU A 87 5.66 4.30 -1.47
CA LEU A 87 6.42 3.13 -1.02
C LEU A 87 7.92 3.29 -1.30
N GLY A 88 8.29 3.82 -2.46
CA GLY A 88 9.70 4.06 -2.80
C GLY A 88 10.37 5.14 -1.95
N SER A 89 9.61 6.08 -1.37
CA SER A 89 10.16 7.10 -0.47
C SER A 89 10.73 6.54 0.84
N PHE A 90 10.45 5.27 1.16
CA PHE A 90 11.03 4.58 2.30
C PHE A 90 12.47 4.10 2.04
N ARG A 91 12.94 4.07 0.79
CA ARG A 91 14.21 3.44 0.39
C ARG A 91 15.42 3.86 1.22
N ASN A 92 15.49 5.13 1.60
CA ASN A 92 16.57 5.70 2.41
C ASN A 92 16.06 6.20 3.78
N HIS A 93 14.87 5.79 4.19
CA HIS A 93 14.24 6.20 5.44
C HIS A 93 14.41 5.12 6.50
N GLY A 94 14.83 5.54 7.70
CA GLY A 94 15.02 4.66 8.85
C GLY A 94 13.69 4.33 9.53
N ALA A 95 13.25 3.08 9.50
CA ALA A 95 12.03 2.65 10.20
C ALA A 95 12.11 1.18 10.63
N PHE A 96 11.52 0.87 11.79
CA PHE A 96 11.32 -0.52 12.22
C PHE A 96 10.22 -1.19 11.38
N HIS A 97 10.27 -2.52 11.26
CA HIS A 97 9.37 -3.29 10.40
C HIS A 97 7.89 -3.07 10.76
N GLU A 98 7.61 -3.03 12.06
CA GLU A 98 6.28 -2.84 12.64
C GLU A 98 5.74 -1.44 12.36
N ASP A 99 6.51 -0.41 12.72
CA ASP A 99 6.10 0.97 12.53
C ASP A 99 5.93 1.28 11.03
N CYS A 100 6.87 0.84 10.20
CA CYS A 100 6.82 1.02 8.76
C CYS A 100 5.53 0.42 8.17
N THR A 101 5.25 -0.85 8.45
CA THR A 101 4.10 -1.57 7.91
C THR A 101 2.78 -0.93 8.37
N VAL A 102 2.65 -0.63 9.66
CA VAL A 102 1.42 -0.06 10.23
C VAL A 102 1.22 1.39 9.77
N SER A 103 2.28 2.19 9.69
CA SER A 103 2.22 3.59 9.26
C SER A 103 1.82 3.73 7.79
N ILE A 104 2.27 2.82 6.91
CA ILE A 104 1.79 2.73 5.52
C ILE A 104 0.28 2.53 5.48
N ALA A 105 -0.25 1.52 6.19
CA ALA A 105 -1.68 1.23 6.21
C ALA A 105 -2.51 2.38 6.80
N ARG A 106 -2.05 2.98 7.92
CA ARG A 106 -2.72 4.13 8.54
C ARG A 106 -2.72 5.34 7.62
N ARG A 107 -1.63 5.59 6.89
CA ARG A 107 -1.56 6.68 5.91
C ARG A 107 -2.57 6.45 4.80
N LEU A 108 -2.58 5.27 4.18
CA LEU A 108 -3.55 4.93 3.13
C LEU A 108 -4.99 5.04 3.63
N ALA A 109 -5.31 4.50 4.81
CA ALA A 109 -6.63 4.58 5.39
C ALA A 109 -7.11 6.04 5.59
N ARG A 110 -6.21 6.94 6.01
CA ARG A 110 -6.50 8.37 6.13
C ARG A 110 -6.77 9.04 4.78
N GLU A 111 -5.95 8.72 3.77
CA GLU A 111 -6.02 9.36 2.45
C GLU A 111 -7.22 8.88 1.62
N ILE A 112 -7.57 7.59 1.66
CA ILE A 112 -8.66 7.06 0.84
C ILE A 112 -9.94 6.74 1.60
N LYS A 113 -9.92 6.73 2.94
CA LYS A 113 -11.07 6.42 3.81
C LYS A 113 -11.82 5.16 3.33
N PRO A 114 -11.14 4.01 3.23
CA PRO A 114 -11.75 2.79 2.76
C PRO A 114 -12.79 2.31 3.78
N GLN A 115 -13.70 1.44 3.35
CA GLN A 115 -14.59 0.75 4.28
C GLN A 115 -13.80 -0.23 5.16
N TRP A 116 -12.77 -0.84 4.58
CA TRP A 116 -11.85 -1.75 5.27
C TRP A 116 -10.50 -1.77 4.55
N LEU A 117 -9.41 -1.94 5.30
CA LEU A 117 -8.07 -2.14 4.77
C LEU A 117 -7.29 -3.12 5.65
N ARG A 118 -6.47 -3.97 5.02
CA ARG A 118 -5.40 -4.70 5.69
C ARG A 118 -4.08 -4.59 4.93
N ILE A 119 -3.00 -4.79 5.66
CA ILE A 119 -1.65 -4.95 5.12
C ILE A 119 -0.99 -6.18 5.76
N GLY A 120 -0.23 -6.91 4.96
CA GLY A 120 0.78 -7.85 5.42
C GLY A 120 2.14 -7.39 4.91
N GLY A 121 3.08 -7.18 5.82
CA GLY A 121 4.48 -6.96 5.50
C GLY A 121 5.25 -8.23 5.77
N TYR A 122 5.71 -8.89 4.71
CA TYR A 122 6.48 -10.12 4.78
C TYR A 122 7.96 -9.78 4.66
N TRP A 123 8.65 -9.67 5.80
CA TRP A 123 10.00 -9.11 5.87
C TRP A 123 11.06 -10.17 5.73
N TYR A 124 12.12 -9.84 5.01
CA TYR A 124 13.23 -10.74 4.75
C TYR A 124 14.03 -10.94 6.05
N PRO A 125 14.54 -12.16 6.29
CA PRO A 125 15.09 -12.52 7.58
C PRO A 125 16.37 -11.75 7.93
N ARG A 126 16.49 -11.40 9.22
CA ARG A 126 17.74 -10.98 9.86
C ARG A 126 18.16 -12.04 10.86
N GLY A 127 19.42 -12.49 10.79
CA GLY A 127 19.89 -13.61 11.60
C GLY A 127 19.08 -14.90 11.39
N GLY A 128 18.49 -15.09 10.20
CA GLY A 128 17.64 -16.24 9.90
C GLY A 128 16.18 -16.13 10.38
N ILE A 129 15.78 -15.01 10.99
CA ILE A 129 14.45 -14.82 11.57
C ILE A 129 13.69 -13.74 10.77
N PRO A 130 12.59 -14.08 10.09
CA PRO A 130 11.69 -13.09 9.48
C PRO A 130 10.80 -12.44 10.56
N ILE A 131 10.37 -11.20 10.31
CA ILE A 131 9.40 -10.50 11.16
C ILE A 131 8.22 -10.12 10.29
N ASP A 132 7.25 -11.01 10.16
CA ASP A 132 6.04 -10.71 9.39
C ASP A 132 5.07 -9.86 10.24
N VAL A 133 4.62 -8.75 9.69
CA VAL A 133 3.76 -7.78 10.38
C VAL A 133 2.41 -7.68 9.68
N PHE A 134 1.33 -7.89 10.44
CA PHE A 134 -0.03 -7.84 9.92
C PHE A 134 -0.85 -6.79 10.64
N TYR A 135 -1.63 -6.01 9.89
CA TYR A 135 -2.52 -5.01 10.43
C TYR A 135 -3.79 -4.90 9.60
N GLN A 136 -4.93 -4.63 10.25
CA GLN A 136 -6.19 -4.31 9.59
C GLN A 136 -6.98 -3.27 10.38
N THR A 137 -7.78 -2.46 9.68
CA THR A 137 -8.57 -1.38 10.30
C THR A 137 -9.77 -1.88 11.10
N GLY A 138 -10.18 -3.13 10.92
CA GLY A 138 -11.32 -3.73 11.59
C GLY A 138 -11.62 -5.14 11.08
N LYS A 139 -12.81 -5.66 11.40
CA LYS A 139 -13.27 -6.96 10.91
C LYS A 139 -13.41 -6.91 9.37
N PRO A 140 -12.96 -7.95 8.64
CA PRO A 140 -13.15 -8.02 7.20
C PRO A 140 -14.66 -8.05 6.84
N PRO A 141 -15.09 -7.30 5.82
CA PRO A 141 -16.47 -7.39 5.31
C PRO A 141 -16.81 -8.82 4.88
N GLN A 142 -17.98 -9.31 5.32
CA GLN A 142 -18.41 -10.69 5.04
C GLN A 142 -18.96 -10.88 3.62
N ASP A 143 -19.39 -9.80 3.00
CA ASP A 143 -20.00 -9.73 1.67
C ASP A 143 -18.97 -9.49 0.55
N VAL A 144 -17.67 -9.51 0.88
CA VAL A 144 -16.58 -9.31 -0.07
C VAL A 144 -15.67 -10.53 -0.10
N TRP A 145 -15.39 -11.01 -1.31
CA TRP A 145 -14.34 -12.01 -1.50
C TRP A 145 -12.96 -11.41 -1.21
N ILE A 146 -12.35 -11.83 -0.11
CA ILE A 146 -11.00 -11.43 0.30
C ILE A 146 -10.09 -12.66 0.20
N PRO A 147 -9.25 -12.78 -0.84
CA PRO A 147 -8.39 -13.95 -1.01
C PRO A 147 -7.31 -13.98 0.07
N ASP A 148 -6.74 -15.16 0.35
CA ASP A 148 -5.50 -15.25 1.13
C ASP A 148 -4.40 -14.37 0.52
N GLN A 149 -3.48 -13.84 1.33
CA GLN A 149 -2.43 -12.94 0.82
C GLN A 149 -1.46 -13.65 -0.13
N GLY A 150 -1.35 -14.98 -0.05
CA GLY A 150 -0.63 -15.80 -1.02
C GLY A 150 0.89 -15.66 -0.98
N VAL A 151 1.43 -14.93 0.01
CA VAL A 151 2.86 -14.86 0.27
C VAL A 151 3.20 -15.92 1.29
N ALA A 152 3.99 -16.91 0.87
CA ALA A 152 4.49 -17.93 1.77
C ALA A 152 5.41 -17.28 2.81
N PRO A 153 5.22 -17.53 4.12
CA PRO A 153 6.20 -17.15 5.12
C PRO A 153 7.56 -17.72 4.78
N TYR A 154 8.62 -17.00 5.14
CA TYR A 154 9.98 -17.48 4.91
C TYR A 154 10.15 -18.89 5.50
N ARG A 155 10.55 -19.83 4.64
CA ARG A 155 11.03 -21.13 5.07
C ARG A 155 12.55 -21.09 4.98
N GLY A 156 13.22 -21.43 6.08
CA GLY A 156 14.67 -21.58 6.12
C GLY A 156 15.18 -22.52 5.02
N ARG A 157 16.50 -22.61 4.86
CA ARG A 157 17.08 -23.64 4.00
C ARG A 157 16.79 -25.01 4.64
N GLY A 158 15.74 -25.67 4.17
CA GLY A 158 15.47 -27.09 4.40
C GLY A 158 16.26 -27.96 3.44
#